data_AF-A0A957UQV7-F1
#
_entry.id   AF-A0A957UQV7-F1
#
_cell.length_a   1.000
_cell.length_b   1.000
_cell.length_c   1.000
_cell.angle_alpha   90.00
_cell.angle_beta   90.00
_cell.angle_gamma   90.00
#
_symmetry.space_group_name_H-M   'P 1'
#
loop_
_entity.id
_entity.type
_entity.pdbx_description
1 polymer ?
#
loop_
_entity_poly.entity_id
_entity_poly.type
_entity_poly.pdbx_seq_one_letter_code
_entity_poly.pdbx_strand_id
1 'polypeptide(L)'
;VPNPKAEQIPEIVAQGLQKLYGFQLPEGGWGWFADDEAGASISTYVLLGLVMVEKAGYQVEAQVLDNGFSYLDDALSSVTNSNTKAYALYVKALAGRGDLNAARALMAQQAQMNPFGLSMLAQALHLDGDDAAAQTVVDKLLAKATDTGSLAYWPTEGERDWYHWQSISSAEKNTAAAIGALSALRP
;
A
#
# COMPACT_ATOMS: atom_id res chain seq x y z
N VAL A 1 21.16 -20.06 4.80
CA VAL A 1 21.12 -20.83 3.53
C VAL A 1 21.15 -19.82 2.39
N PRO A 2 22.03 -19.95 1.38
CA PRO A 2 22.01 -19.05 0.22
C PRO A 2 20.66 -19.18 -0.50
N ASN A 3 20.09 -18.07 -0.97
CA ASN A 3 18.84 -18.11 -1.73
C ASN A 3 19.11 -18.86 -3.06
N PRO A 4 18.48 -20.03 -3.30
CA PRO A 4 18.75 -20.85 -4.48
C PRO A 4 18.33 -20.17 -5.79
N LYS A 5 17.57 -19.07 -5.73
CA LYS A 5 17.13 -18.29 -6.89
C LYS A 5 17.84 -16.95 -7.02
N ALA A 6 18.89 -16.67 -6.23
CA ALA A 6 19.57 -15.37 -6.23
C ALA A 6 20.02 -14.95 -7.64
N GLU A 7 20.60 -15.88 -8.41
CA GLU A 7 21.07 -15.63 -9.78
C GLU A 7 19.91 -15.44 -10.78
N GLN A 8 18.71 -15.95 -10.46
CA GLN A 8 17.52 -15.88 -11.31
C GLN A 8 16.68 -14.61 -11.06
N ILE A 9 16.99 -13.83 -10.01
CA ILE A 9 16.20 -12.64 -9.65
C ILE A 9 16.06 -11.68 -10.84
N PRO A 10 17.13 -11.31 -11.59
CA PRO A 10 16.98 -10.39 -12.72
C PRO A 10 16.00 -10.89 -13.78
N GLU A 11 16.03 -12.19 -14.09
CA GLU A 11 15.12 -12.80 -15.06
C GLU A 11 13.67 -12.81 -14.54
N ILE A 12 13.47 -13.16 -13.27
CA ILE A 12 12.14 -13.15 -12.63
C ILE A 12 11.55 -11.74 -12.64
N VAL A 13 12.35 -10.72 -12.34
CA VAL A 13 11.93 -9.32 -12.38
C VAL A 13 11.54 -8.92 -13.80
N ALA A 14 12.39 -9.21 -14.80
CA ALA A 14 12.11 -8.88 -16.20
C ALA A 14 10.80 -9.53 -16.70
N GLN A 15 10.59 -10.82 -16.42
CA GLN A 15 9.35 -11.51 -16.78
C GLN A 15 8.13 -10.96 -16.04
N GLY A 16 8.28 -10.58 -14.78
CA GLY A 16 7.23 -9.96 -13.98
C GLY A 16 6.81 -8.60 -14.54
N LEU A 17 7.77 -7.73 -14.85
CA LEU A 17 7.54 -6.42 -15.46
C LEU A 17 6.82 -6.56 -16.80
N GLN A 18 7.31 -7.44 -17.69
CA GLN A 18 6.68 -7.66 -19.00
C GLN A 18 5.20 -8.06 -18.87
N LYS A 19 4.86 -8.93 -17.90
CA LYS A 19 3.47 -9.32 -17.64
C LYS A 19 2.63 -8.15 -17.12
N LEU A 20 3.14 -7.40 -16.15
CA LEU A 20 2.41 -6.26 -15.59
C LEU A 20 2.17 -5.17 -16.64
N TYR A 21 3.12 -4.95 -17.54
CA TYR A 21 2.97 -4.00 -18.65
C TYR A 21 1.89 -4.47 -19.63
N GLY A 22 1.89 -5.76 -19.97
CA GLY A 22 0.86 -6.34 -20.83
C GLY A 22 -0.55 -6.37 -20.21
N PHE A 23 -0.67 -6.19 -18.90
CA PHE A 23 -1.96 -6.17 -18.18
C PHE A 23 -2.42 -4.76 -17.78
N GLN A 24 -1.65 -3.71 -18.12
CA GLN A 24 -2.11 -2.35 -17.90
C GLN A 24 -3.25 -2.03 -18.88
N LEU A 25 -4.40 -1.65 -18.33
CA LEU A 25 -5.60 -1.33 -19.11
C LEU A 25 -5.48 0.06 -19.76
N PRO A 26 -6.30 0.39 -20.79
CA PRO A 26 -6.21 1.67 -21.50
C PRO A 26 -6.33 2.92 -20.61
N GLU A 27 -7.10 2.83 -19.53
CA GLU A 27 -7.25 3.88 -18.51
C GLU A 27 -6.04 4.00 -17.57
N GLY A 28 -5.06 3.10 -17.66
CA GLY A 28 -3.80 3.12 -16.90
C GLY A 28 -3.77 2.24 -15.65
N GLY A 29 -4.92 1.76 -15.19
CA GLY A 29 -5.02 0.86 -14.04
C GLY A 29 -4.85 -0.63 -14.38
N TRP A 30 -5.03 -1.46 -13.36
CA TRP A 30 -5.01 -2.92 -13.47
C TRP A 30 -6.30 -3.50 -12.89
N GLY A 31 -6.75 -4.62 -13.47
CA GLY A 31 -7.80 -5.49 -12.94
C GLY A 31 -7.23 -6.66 -12.14
N TRP A 32 -8.10 -7.51 -11.59
CA TRP A 32 -7.66 -8.77 -10.95
C TRP A 32 -7.29 -9.81 -12.02
N PHE A 33 -8.05 -9.83 -13.11
CA PHE A 33 -7.70 -10.47 -14.37
C PHE A 33 -7.39 -9.44 -15.47
N ALA A 34 -6.81 -9.88 -16.57
CA ALA A 34 -6.38 -9.00 -17.67
C ALA A 34 -7.56 -8.38 -18.45
N ASP A 35 -8.75 -8.98 -18.33
CA ASP A 35 -10.00 -8.58 -18.97
C ASP A 35 -11.02 -7.96 -17.99
N ASP A 36 -10.62 -7.74 -16.73
CA ASP A 36 -11.43 -7.04 -15.74
C ASP A 36 -11.33 -5.51 -15.89
N GLU A 37 -12.26 -4.78 -15.26
CA GLU A 37 -12.14 -3.34 -15.06
C GLU A 37 -11.00 -2.99 -14.10
N ALA A 38 -10.38 -1.83 -14.32
CA ALA A 38 -9.35 -1.33 -13.42
C ALA A 38 -9.92 -1.08 -12.00
N GLY A 39 -9.23 -1.59 -10.98
CA GLY A 39 -9.58 -1.38 -9.58
C GLY A 39 -8.51 -0.61 -8.81
N ALA A 40 -8.90 0.40 -8.01
CA ALA A 40 -7.96 1.20 -7.23
C ALA A 40 -7.08 0.36 -6.27
N SER A 41 -7.65 -0.64 -5.60
CA SER A 41 -6.92 -1.50 -4.66
C SER A 41 -5.81 -2.31 -5.35
N ILE A 42 -6.15 -3.00 -6.44
CA ILE A 42 -5.19 -3.83 -7.17
C ILE A 42 -4.18 -2.98 -7.94
N SER A 43 -4.61 -1.85 -8.52
CA SER A 43 -3.71 -0.90 -9.17
C SER A 43 -2.69 -0.31 -8.19
N THR A 44 -3.13 0.03 -6.97
CA THR A 44 -2.22 0.46 -5.89
C THR A 44 -1.21 -0.63 -5.54
N TYR A 45 -1.64 -1.89 -5.49
CA TYR A 45 -0.75 -3.02 -5.22
C TYR A 45 0.28 -3.25 -6.33
N VAL A 46 -0.13 -3.16 -7.60
CA VAL A 46 0.79 -3.24 -8.74
C VAL A 46 1.80 -2.09 -8.70
N LEU A 47 1.33 -0.86 -8.46
CA LEU A 47 2.19 0.32 -8.33
C LEU A 47 3.19 0.20 -7.18
N LEU A 48 2.80 -0.35 -6.03
CA LEU A 48 3.74 -0.64 -4.94
C LEU A 48 4.87 -1.56 -5.45
N GLY A 49 4.52 -2.65 -6.15
CA GLY A 49 5.51 -3.56 -6.72
C GLY A 49 6.46 -2.88 -7.69
N LEU A 50 5.93 -2.08 -8.62
CA LEU A 50 6.74 -1.33 -9.59
C LEU A 50 7.69 -0.33 -8.92
N VAL A 51 7.20 0.43 -7.94
CA VAL A 51 8.01 1.37 -7.15
C VAL A 51 9.12 0.64 -6.37
N MET A 52 8.81 -0.53 -5.80
CA MET A 52 9.81 -1.33 -5.08
C MET A 52 10.89 -1.90 -6.01
N VAL A 53 10.51 -2.29 -7.23
CA VAL A 53 11.46 -2.75 -8.27
C VAL A 53 12.39 -1.61 -8.69
N GLU A 54 11.84 -0.40 -8.89
CA GLU A 54 12.64 0.79 -9.20
C GLU A 54 13.61 1.14 -8.05
N LYS A 55 13.14 1.15 -6.80
CA LYS A 55 13.99 1.37 -5.60
C LYS A 55 15.07 0.31 -5.44
N ALA A 56 14.86 -0.91 -5.96
CA ALA A 56 15.86 -1.98 -5.97
C ALA A 56 16.90 -1.83 -7.10
N GLY A 57 16.82 -0.77 -7.91
CA GLY A 57 17.78 -0.44 -8.96
C GLY A 57 17.48 -1.06 -10.32
N TYR A 58 16.31 -1.67 -10.50
CA TYR A 58 15.86 -2.16 -11.80
C TYR A 58 15.14 -1.05 -12.57
N GLN A 59 15.31 -1.03 -13.89
CA GLN A 59 14.61 -0.07 -14.73
C GLN A 59 13.13 -0.46 -14.85
N VAL A 60 12.25 0.51 -14.56
CA VAL A 60 10.81 0.42 -14.79
C VAL A 60 10.44 1.46 -15.83
N GLU A 61 9.55 1.12 -16.76
CA GLU A 61 9.08 2.09 -17.77
C GLU A 61 8.31 3.24 -17.12
N ALA A 62 8.83 4.46 -17.25
CA ALA A 62 8.26 5.66 -16.65
C ALA A 62 6.80 5.91 -17.09
N GLN A 63 6.49 5.66 -18.37
CA GLN A 63 5.13 5.83 -18.90
C GLN A 63 4.12 4.91 -18.20
N VAL A 64 4.52 3.68 -17.85
CA VAL A 64 3.64 2.73 -17.13
C VAL A 64 3.32 3.26 -15.74
N LEU A 65 4.32 3.78 -15.03
CA LEU A 65 4.13 4.42 -13.73
C LEU A 65 3.26 5.67 -13.84
N ASP A 66 3.53 6.55 -14.80
CA ASP A 66 2.77 7.78 -15.01
C ASP A 66 1.30 7.49 -15.30
N ASN A 67 1.00 6.54 -16.20
CA ASN A 67 -0.36 6.11 -16.49
C ASN A 67 -1.05 5.55 -15.25
N GLY A 68 -0.37 4.70 -14.48
CA GLY A 68 -0.93 4.08 -13.29
C GLY A 68 -1.22 5.08 -12.17
N PHE A 69 -0.33 6.05 -11.95
CA PHE A 69 -0.57 7.12 -10.97
C PHE A 69 -1.66 8.09 -11.42
N SER A 70 -1.74 8.41 -12.72
CA SER A 70 -2.85 9.20 -13.28
C SER A 70 -4.20 8.51 -13.05
N TYR A 71 -4.29 7.21 -13.34
CA TYR A 71 -5.47 6.41 -13.02
C TYR A 71 -5.82 6.49 -11.54
N LEU A 72 -4.82 6.36 -10.66
CA LEU A 72 -5.03 6.34 -9.22
C LEU A 72 -5.54 7.70 -8.71
N ASP A 73 -5.03 8.80 -9.24
CA ASP A 73 -5.48 10.16 -8.92
C ASP A 73 -6.96 10.36 -9.26
N ASP A 74 -7.38 9.89 -10.43
CA ASP A 74 -8.78 9.96 -10.88
C ASP A 74 -9.68 9.00 -10.08
N ALA A 75 -9.22 7.77 -9.81
CA ALA A 75 -10.01 6.76 -9.11
C ALA A 75 -10.26 7.11 -7.64
N LEU A 76 -9.33 7.81 -6.99
CA LEU A 76 -9.38 8.08 -5.55
C LEU A 76 -10.57 8.94 -5.11
N SER A 77 -11.12 9.78 -5.99
CA SER A 77 -12.34 10.54 -5.68
C SER A 77 -13.55 9.64 -5.46
N SER A 78 -13.59 8.50 -6.15
CA SER A 78 -14.71 7.55 -6.15
C SER A 78 -14.54 6.42 -5.12
N VAL A 79 -13.33 6.20 -4.62
CA VAL A 79 -13.09 5.23 -3.54
C VAL A 79 -13.82 5.71 -2.27
N THR A 80 -14.58 4.84 -1.63
CA THR A 80 -15.24 5.14 -0.33
C THR A 80 -14.46 4.55 0.85
N ASN A 81 -13.75 3.45 0.64
CA ASN A 81 -12.99 2.76 1.68
C ASN A 81 -11.73 3.55 2.07
N SER A 82 -11.68 4.00 3.33
CA SER A 82 -10.57 4.80 3.87
C SER A 82 -9.24 4.04 3.88
N ASN A 83 -9.25 2.71 4.09
CA ASN A 83 -8.02 1.90 4.11
C ASN A 83 -7.40 1.81 2.71
N THR A 84 -8.22 1.67 1.67
CA THR A 84 -7.76 1.71 0.27
C THR A 84 -7.19 3.08 -0.08
N LYS A 85 -7.83 4.18 0.36
CA LYS A 85 -7.28 5.54 0.18
C LYS A 85 -5.93 5.71 0.85
N ALA A 86 -5.81 5.28 2.12
CA ALA A 86 -4.56 5.38 2.85
C ALA A 86 -3.45 4.58 2.18
N TYR A 87 -3.76 3.39 1.67
CA TYR A 87 -2.79 2.58 0.93
C TYR A 87 -2.32 3.27 -0.35
N ALA A 88 -3.24 3.84 -1.13
CA ALA A 88 -2.90 4.60 -2.33
C ALA A 88 -2.04 5.83 -2.03
N LEU A 89 -2.40 6.60 -1.00
CA LEU A 89 -1.63 7.77 -0.57
C LEU A 89 -0.22 7.40 -0.10
N TYR A 90 -0.06 6.28 0.60
CA TYR A 90 1.25 5.76 0.97
C TYR A 90 2.11 5.41 -0.25
N VAL A 91 1.55 4.68 -1.22
CA VAL A 91 2.29 4.29 -2.44
C VAL A 91 2.65 5.53 -3.28
N LYS A 92 1.76 6.52 -3.36
CA LYS A 92 2.03 7.82 -3.95
C LYS A 92 3.20 8.53 -3.25
N ALA A 93 3.17 8.63 -1.92
CA ALA A 93 4.23 9.25 -1.14
C ALA A 93 5.58 8.53 -1.32
N LEU A 94 5.60 7.19 -1.32
CA LEU A 94 6.80 6.38 -1.59
C LEU A 94 7.44 6.68 -2.96
N ALA A 95 6.63 7.00 -3.96
CA ALA A 95 7.04 7.35 -5.31
C ALA A 95 7.39 8.84 -5.48
N GLY A 96 7.40 9.62 -4.39
CA GLY A 96 7.63 11.08 -4.44
C GLY A 96 6.45 11.86 -5.05
N ARG A 97 5.26 11.26 -5.10
CA ARG A 97 4.01 11.83 -5.63
C ARG A 97 2.97 12.04 -4.53
N GLY A 98 3.44 12.31 -3.31
CA GLY A 98 2.63 12.45 -2.12
C GLY A 98 1.53 13.51 -2.24
N ASP A 99 0.53 13.39 -1.38
CA ASP A 99 -0.56 14.35 -1.24
C ASP A 99 -0.88 14.54 0.24
N LEU A 100 -0.09 15.41 0.87
CA LEU A 100 -0.18 15.68 2.30
C LEU A 100 -1.58 16.19 2.69
N ASN A 101 -2.23 16.97 1.83
CA ASN A 101 -3.55 17.51 2.12
C ASN A 101 -4.60 16.40 2.14
N ALA A 102 -4.57 15.48 1.17
CA ALA A 102 -5.43 14.31 1.17
C ALA A 102 -5.15 13.38 2.35
N ALA A 103 -3.87 13.16 2.70
CA ALA A 103 -3.49 12.36 3.87
C ALA A 103 -4.02 12.97 5.18
N ARG A 104 -3.84 14.28 5.39
CA ARG A 104 -4.40 15.00 6.54
C ARG A 104 -5.92 14.93 6.59
N ALA A 105 -6.59 15.13 5.46
CA ALA A 105 -8.05 15.04 5.40
C ALA A 105 -8.55 13.64 5.77
N LEU A 106 -7.81 12.59 5.39
CA LEU A 106 -8.17 11.20 5.70
C LEU A 106 -8.07 10.88 7.20
N MET A 107 -7.29 11.63 7.99
CA MET A 107 -7.20 11.44 9.44
C MET A 107 -8.55 11.60 10.15
N ALA A 108 -9.48 12.39 9.61
CA ALA A 108 -10.83 12.50 10.15
C ALA A 108 -11.56 11.14 10.20
N GLN A 109 -11.13 10.18 9.38
CA GLN A 109 -11.69 8.84 9.27
C GLN A 109 -10.86 7.79 10.02
N GLN A 110 -9.75 8.15 10.67
CA GLN A 110 -8.82 7.20 11.30
C GLN A 110 -9.48 6.24 12.32
N ALA A 111 -10.55 6.68 13.00
CA ALA A 111 -11.23 5.88 14.00
C ALA A 111 -11.92 4.62 13.41
N GLN A 112 -12.30 4.67 12.13
CA GLN A 112 -12.98 3.56 11.44
C GLN A 112 -12.01 2.69 10.62
N MET A 113 -10.72 3.03 10.62
CA MET A 113 -9.71 2.34 9.85
C MET A 113 -9.21 1.08 10.58
N ASN A 114 -8.86 0.07 9.79
CA ASN A 114 -8.23 -1.13 10.30
C ASN A 114 -6.73 -0.89 10.52
N PRO A 115 -6.00 -1.82 11.19
CA PRO A 115 -4.58 -1.65 11.45
C PRO A 115 -3.73 -1.43 10.19
N PHE A 116 -4.03 -2.10 9.08
CA PHE A 116 -3.32 -1.90 7.83
C PHE A 116 -3.50 -0.47 7.30
N GLY A 117 -4.73 0.02 7.23
CA GLY A 117 -5.03 1.38 6.77
C GLY A 117 -4.36 2.44 7.64
N LEU A 118 -4.38 2.29 8.97
CA LEU A 118 -3.68 3.19 9.89
C LEU A 118 -2.16 3.17 9.66
N SER A 119 -1.59 2.00 9.43
CA SER A 119 -0.15 1.85 9.14
C SER A 119 0.23 2.55 7.83
N MET A 120 -0.62 2.45 6.80
CA MET A 120 -0.38 3.15 5.53
C MET A 120 -0.55 4.67 5.69
N LEU A 121 -1.58 5.13 6.39
CA LEU A 121 -1.82 6.55 6.61
C LEU A 121 -0.68 7.20 7.40
N ALA A 122 -0.21 6.55 8.47
CA ALA A 122 0.92 7.03 9.27
C ALA A 122 2.18 7.19 8.41
N GLN A 123 2.50 6.19 7.59
CA GLN A 123 3.67 6.25 6.71
C GLN A 123 3.51 7.28 5.59
N ALA A 124 2.31 7.45 5.03
CA ALA A 124 2.04 8.50 4.04
C ALA A 124 2.31 9.90 4.63
N LEU A 125 1.77 10.19 5.81
CA LEU A 125 1.98 11.46 6.52
C LEU A 125 3.47 11.70 6.85
N HIS A 126 4.18 10.65 7.27
CA HIS A 126 5.61 10.72 7.55
C HIS A 126 6.44 11.06 6.31
N LEU A 127 6.22 10.32 5.21
CA LEU A 127 6.94 10.52 3.95
C LEU A 127 6.65 11.90 3.35
N ASP A 128 5.45 12.44 3.56
CA ASP A 128 5.05 13.77 3.12
C ASP A 128 5.45 14.89 4.10
N GLY A 129 6.15 14.56 5.19
CA GLY A 129 6.80 15.53 6.09
C GLY A 129 5.96 16.03 7.27
N ASP A 130 4.86 15.35 7.62
CA ASP A 130 4.04 15.66 8.81
C ASP A 130 4.15 14.58 9.89
N ASP A 131 5.30 14.59 10.57
CA ASP A 131 5.60 13.65 11.64
C ASP A 131 4.61 13.77 12.81
N ALA A 132 4.16 14.98 13.14
CA ALA A 132 3.21 15.17 14.25
C ALA A 132 1.87 14.49 13.97
N ALA A 133 1.34 14.64 12.76
CA ALA A 133 0.14 13.93 12.32
C ALA A 133 0.39 12.41 12.26
N ALA A 134 1.53 11.99 11.73
CA ALA A 134 1.88 10.58 11.63
C ALA A 134 1.94 9.91 13.02
N GLN A 135 2.55 10.56 14.02
CA GLN A 135 2.60 10.07 15.40
C GLN A 135 1.21 9.92 16.02
N THR A 136 0.29 10.83 15.72
CA THR A 136 -1.10 10.74 16.17
C THR A 136 -1.79 9.48 15.62
N VAL A 137 -1.54 9.14 14.35
CA VAL A 137 -2.07 7.92 13.73
C VAL A 137 -1.39 6.67 14.31
N VAL A 138 -0.09 6.72 14.59
CA VAL A 138 0.64 5.63 15.26
C VAL A 138 0.08 5.33 16.64
N ASP A 139 -0.31 6.33 17.43
CA ASP A 139 -0.95 6.10 18.73
C ASP A 139 -2.29 5.34 18.58
N LYS A 140 -3.06 5.64 17.52
CA LYS A 140 -4.29 4.89 17.20
C LYS A 140 -3.99 3.46 16.75
N LEU A 141 -2.93 3.27 15.98
CA LEU A 141 -2.46 1.95 15.58
C LEU A 141 -2.07 1.11 16.79
N LEU A 142 -1.25 1.64 17.71
CA LEU A 142 -0.82 0.95 18.93
C LEU A 142 -2.00 0.56 19.82
N ALA A 143 -3.02 1.43 19.92
CA ALA A 143 -4.23 1.12 20.68
C ALA A 143 -5.04 -0.07 20.12
N LYS A 144 -4.78 -0.51 18.88
CA LYS A 144 -5.39 -1.70 18.25
C LYS A 144 -4.52 -2.96 18.34
N ALA A 145 -3.36 -2.90 19.00
CA ALA A 145 -2.52 -4.07 19.18
C ALA A 145 -3.15 -5.04 20.19
N THR A 146 -3.06 -6.34 19.90
CA THR A 146 -3.35 -7.41 20.85
C THR A 146 -2.05 -7.89 21.46
N ASP A 147 -1.97 -7.85 22.80
CA ASP A 147 -0.84 -8.34 23.57
C ASP A 147 -1.20 -9.67 24.26
N THR A 148 -0.39 -10.70 24.05
CA THR A 148 -0.52 -12.03 24.68
C THR A 148 0.48 -12.25 25.82
N GLY A 149 1.22 -11.22 26.22
CA GLY A 149 2.28 -11.22 27.23
C GLY A 149 3.66 -11.57 26.68
N SER A 150 3.74 -12.36 25.61
CA SER A 150 4.99 -12.72 24.93
C SER A 150 5.08 -12.22 23.49
N LEU A 151 3.95 -11.83 22.90
CA LEU A 151 3.83 -11.35 21.53
C LEU A 151 2.84 -10.19 21.47
N ALA A 152 3.11 -9.23 20.59
CA ALA A 152 2.15 -8.22 20.18
C ALA A 152 1.86 -8.37 18.68
N TYR A 153 0.59 -8.34 18.29
CA TYR A 153 0.16 -8.47 16.90
C TYR A 153 -1.12 -7.68 16.62
N TRP A 154 -1.42 -7.43 15.35
CA TRP A 154 -2.63 -6.72 14.93
C TRP A 154 -3.59 -7.68 14.23
N PRO A 155 -4.72 -8.04 14.85
CA PRO A 155 -5.67 -8.98 14.26
C PRO A 155 -6.39 -8.38 13.05
N THR A 156 -7.05 -9.23 12.26
CA THR A 156 -8.07 -8.77 11.30
C THR A 156 -9.33 -8.38 12.04
N GLU A 157 -9.91 -7.23 11.70
CA GLU A 157 -11.18 -6.76 12.26
C GLU A 157 -12.34 -7.10 11.31
N GLY A 158 -13.50 -7.48 11.85
CA GLY A 158 -14.75 -7.68 11.09
C GLY A 158 -14.97 -9.09 10.52
N GLU A 159 -16.12 -9.26 9.87
CA GLU A 159 -16.47 -10.48 9.13
C GLU A 159 -15.67 -10.57 7.83
N ARG A 160 -15.49 -11.79 7.30
CA ARG A 160 -14.83 -12.03 5.99
C ARG A 160 -15.77 -11.64 4.86
N ASP A 161 -15.97 -10.34 4.68
CA ASP A 161 -16.74 -9.77 3.59
C ASP A 161 -15.96 -9.82 2.25
N TRP A 162 -16.57 -9.30 1.18
CA TRP A 162 -15.93 -9.19 -0.13
C TRP A 162 -14.60 -8.40 -0.07
N TYR A 163 -14.53 -7.36 0.76
CA TYR A 163 -13.35 -6.50 0.88
C TYR A 163 -12.16 -7.24 1.51
N HIS A 164 -12.42 -8.19 2.42
CA HIS A 164 -11.39 -9.09 2.95
C HIS A 164 -10.60 -9.80 1.84
N TRP A 165 -11.30 -10.31 0.82
CA TRP A 165 -10.68 -10.99 -0.32
C TRP A 165 -9.97 -10.02 -1.25
N GLN A 166 -10.62 -8.90 -1.59
CA GLN A 166 -10.05 -7.88 -2.48
C GLN A 166 -8.75 -7.26 -1.93
N SER A 167 -8.66 -7.09 -0.62
CA SER A 167 -7.51 -6.47 0.04
C SER A 167 -6.46 -7.49 0.51
N ILE A 168 -6.69 -8.80 0.30
CA ILE A 168 -5.82 -9.88 0.78
C ILE A 168 -5.55 -9.69 2.28
N SER A 169 -6.61 -9.44 3.05
CA SER A 169 -6.50 -9.08 4.46
C SER A 169 -6.05 -10.27 5.30
N SER A 170 -5.06 -10.07 6.17
CA SER A 170 -4.61 -11.07 7.15
C SER A 170 -3.98 -10.41 8.36
N ALA A 171 -3.90 -11.14 9.47
CA ALA A 171 -3.27 -10.64 10.69
C ALA A 171 -1.76 -10.48 10.51
N GLU A 172 -1.13 -11.33 9.70
CA GLU A 172 0.29 -11.25 9.32
C GLU A 172 0.54 -9.98 8.51
N LYS A 173 -0.32 -9.67 7.53
CA LYS A 173 -0.23 -8.45 6.73
C LYS A 173 -0.39 -7.20 7.61
N ASN A 174 -1.38 -7.20 8.51
CA ASN A 174 -1.60 -6.11 9.46
C ASN A 174 -0.39 -5.90 10.38
N THR A 175 0.14 -7.00 10.93
CA THR A 175 1.28 -6.96 11.84
C THR A 175 2.56 -6.51 11.13
N ALA A 176 2.82 -7.01 9.93
CA ALA A 176 3.96 -6.58 9.12
C ALA A 176 3.88 -5.08 8.77
N ALA A 177 2.70 -4.60 8.36
CA ALA A 177 2.47 -3.19 8.08
C ALA A 177 2.66 -2.32 9.33
N ALA A 178 2.16 -2.77 10.48
CA ALA A 178 2.29 -2.06 11.75
C ALA A 178 3.76 -1.98 12.19
N ILE A 179 4.50 -3.08 12.13
CA ILE A 179 5.93 -3.10 12.43
C ILE A 179 6.71 -2.19 11.47
N GLY A 180 6.38 -2.18 10.18
CA GLY A 180 6.99 -1.26 9.20
C GLY A 180 6.77 0.20 9.58
N ALA A 181 5.53 0.58 9.90
CA ALA A 181 5.22 1.94 10.34
C ALA A 181 5.95 2.30 11.65
N LEU A 182 5.93 1.41 12.65
CA LEU A 182 6.63 1.63 13.92
C LEU A 182 8.14 1.75 13.73
N SER A 183 8.74 0.95 12.85
CA SER A 183 10.19 1.01 12.60
C SER A 183 10.60 2.33 11.93
N ALA A 184 9.73 2.91 11.10
CA ALA A 184 9.99 4.21 10.47
C ALA A 184 9.77 5.39 11.44
N LEU A 185 8.73 5.31 12.27
CA LEU A 185 8.26 6.44 13.07
C LEU A 185 8.67 6.41 14.56
N ARG A 186 9.00 5.23 15.10
CA ARG A 186 9.37 4.99 16.50
C ARG A 186 10.44 3.87 16.57
N PRO A 187 11.65 4.11 16.04
CA PRO A 187 12.73 3.12 16.01
C PRO A 187 13.24 2.75 17.41
#